data_AF-A0A952V5P9-F1
#
_entry.id   AF-A0A952V5P9-F1
#
_cell.length_a   1.000
_cell.length_b   1.000
_cell.length_c   1.000
_cell.angle_alpha   90.00
_cell.angle_beta   90.00
_cell.angle_gamma   90.00
#
_symmetry.space_group_name_H-M   'P 1'
#
loop_
_entity.id
_entity.type
_entity.pdbx_description
1 polymer ?
#
loop_
_entity_poly.entity_id
_entity_poly.type
_entity_poly.pdbx_seq_one_letter_code
_entity_poly.pdbx_strand_id
1 'polypeptide(L)'
;MTSFVERAIERAGLGGVLPARRRGDLDAVRAEVASAGVDLLVLGALADAIRADECGDVVRVHPVAAADVLWIAREGKSELDLLRAVAVARITSPRGQRIGLDWGTSGLEVPQVALGFGATDLTGPITKKSGDLIDESELKKVKGQGMVAKTALRRLEIAALLHNAGRVCQFTDETAPTAAPKRIEEAAHV
;
A
#
# COMPACT_ATOMS: atom_id res chain seq x y z
N MET A 1 -13.59 8.90 -7.42
CA MET A 1 -12.66 9.06 -8.57
C MET A 1 -12.95 10.39 -9.24
N THR A 2 -11.97 11.03 -9.88
CA THR A 2 -12.20 12.31 -10.58
C THR A 2 -12.59 12.07 -12.03
N SER A 3 -13.35 12.99 -12.63
CA SER A 3 -13.78 12.90 -14.04
C SER A 3 -12.60 12.97 -15.04
N PHE A 4 -11.44 13.42 -14.60
CA PHE A 4 -10.20 13.35 -15.39
C PHE A 4 -9.70 11.91 -15.49
N VAL A 5 -9.65 11.19 -14.37
CA VAL A 5 -9.17 9.80 -14.31
C VAL A 5 -10.11 8.87 -15.06
N GLU A 6 -11.42 9.05 -14.92
CA GLU A 6 -12.44 8.29 -15.66
C GLU A 6 -12.23 8.37 -17.18
N ARG A 7 -12.06 9.60 -17.70
CA ARG A 7 -11.79 9.81 -19.13
C ARG A 7 -10.45 9.24 -19.58
N ALA A 8 -9.44 9.24 -18.71
CA ALA A 8 -8.15 8.62 -19.03
C ALA A 8 -8.26 7.09 -19.15
N ILE A 9 -9.01 6.46 -18.24
CA ILE A 9 -9.32 5.02 -18.27
C ILE A 9 -10.10 4.66 -19.54
N GLU A 10 -11.12 5.44 -19.89
CA GLU A 10 -11.90 5.24 -21.12
C GLU A 10 -11.03 5.36 -22.38
N ARG A 11 -10.17 6.39 -22.46
CA ARG A 11 -9.25 6.59 -23.59
C ARG A 11 -8.20 5.48 -23.72
N ALA A 12 -7.83 4.84 -22.61
CA ALA A 12 -6.96 3.68 -22.61
C ALA A 12 -7.67 2.37 -22.99
N GLY A 13 -8.98 2.42 -23.30
CA GLY A 13 -9.77 1.24 -23.66
C GLY A 13 -10.20 0.39 -22.47
N LEU A 14 -10.08 0.90 -21.23
CA LEU A 14 -10.37 0.17 -20.00
C LEU A 14 -11.70 0.56 -19.35
N GLY A 15 -12.58 1.26 -20.09
CA GLY A 15 -13.87 1.72 -19.58
C GLY A 15 -14.82 0.58 -19.17
N GLY A 16 -14.65 -0.62 -19.74
CA GLY A 16 -15.48 -1.79 -19.43
C GLY A 16 -15.08 -2.53 -18.14
N VAL A 17 -13.83 -2.35 -17.68
CA VAL A 17 -13.29 -3.05 -16.52
C VAL A 17 -14.11 -2.81 -15.24
N LEU A 18 -14.41 -1.57 -14.88
CA LEU A 18 -15.14 -1.27 -13.63
C LEU A 18 -16.57 -1.84 -13.63
N PRO A 19 -17.38 -1.67 -14.70
CA PRO A 19 -18.66 -2.36 -14.82
C PRO A 19 -18.56 -3.89 -14.75
N ALA A 20 -17.59 -4.50 -15.43
CA ALA A 20 -17.39 -5.96 -15.40
C ALA A 20 -17.02 -6.45 -13.99
N ARG A 21 -16.11 -5.73 -13.32
CA ARG A 21 -15.73 -5.92 -11.91
C ARG A 21 -16.94 -5.94 -10.98
N ARG A 22 -17.82 -4.95 -11.08
CA ARG A 22 -19.03 -4.86 -10.21
C ARG A 22 -19.99 -6.03 -10.41
N ARG A 23 -20.01 -6.64 -11.60
CA ARG A 23 -20.81 -7.84 -11.90
C ARG A 23 -20.08 -9.15 -11.57
N GLY A 24 -18.81 -9.09 -11.16
CA GLY A 24 -17.98 -10.28 -10.91
C GLY A 24 -17.50 -10.99 -12.18
N ASP A 25 -17.56 -10.35 -13.34
CA ASP A 25 -17.16 -10.92 -14.63
C ASP A 25 -15.64 -10.77 -14.84
N LEU A 26 -14.87 -11.63 -14.16
CA LEU A 26 -13.40 -11.58 -14.22
C LEU A 26 -12.83 -12.01 -15.58
N ASP A 27 -13.58 -12.78 -16.37
CA ASP A 27 -13.13 -13.19 -17.70
C ASP A 27 -13.16 -12.00 -18.66
N ALA A 28 -14.22 -11.18 -18.64
CA ALA A 28 -14.26 -9.92 -19.37
C ALA A 28 -13.14 -8.96 -18.91
N VAL A 29 -12.91 -8.86 -17.59
CA VAL A 29 -11.83 -8.02 -17.05
C VAL A 29 -10.46 -8.47 -17.56
N ARG A 30 -10.17 -9.78 -17.52
CA ARG A 30 -8.90 -10.32 -18.00
C ARG A 30 -8.73 -10.08 -19.50
N ALA A 31 -9.79 -10.22 -20.29
CA ALA A 31 -9.75 -9.95 -21.72
C ALA A 31 -9.38 -8.49 -22.03
N GLU A 32 -9.92 -7.51 -21.29
CA GLU A 32 -9.60 -6.10 -21.48
C GLU A 32 -8.16 -5.77 -21.03
N VAL A 33 -7.71 -6.31 -19.90
CA VAL A 33 -6.36 -6.06 -19.34
C VAL A 33 -5.25 -6.76 -20.13
N ALA A 34 -5.55 -7.85 -20.84
CA ALA A 34 -4.59 -8.56 -21.67
C ALA A 34 -4.07 -7.74 -22.87
N SER A 35 -4.70 -6.60 -23.18
CA SER A 35 -4.24 -5.70 -24.22
C SER A 35 -2.87 -5.10 -23.87
N ALA A 36 -1.87 -5.40 -24.69
CA ALA A 36 -0.53 -4.85 -24.53
C ALA A 36 -0.53 -3.33 -24.78
N GLY A 37 0.20 -2.58 -23.94
CA GLY A 37 0.46 -1.15 -24.18
C GLY A 37 -0.34 -0.17 -23.34
N VAL A 38 -1.13 -0.62 -22.35
CA VAL A 38 -1.79 0.29 -21.40
C VAL A 38 -0.75 1.07 -20.59
N ASP A 39 -0.92 2.39 -20.57
CA ASP A 39 -0.16 3.33 -19.75
C ASP A 39 -0.19 2.91 -18.27
N LEU A 40 0.98 2.90 -17.63
CA LEU A 40 1.14 2.40 -16.27
C LEU A 40 0.36 3.24 -15.25
N LEU A 41 0.27 4.56 -15.43
CA LEU A 41 -0.44 5.44 -14.51
C LEU A 41 -1.95 5.22 -14.62
N VAL A 42 -2.46 4.99 -15.83
CA VAL A 42 -3.88 4.62 -16.03
C VAL A 42 -4.19 3.29 -15.36
N LEU A 43 -3.31 2.30 -15.51
CA LEU A 43 -3.45 1.00 -14.87
C LEU A 43 -3.44 1.11 -13.34
N GLY A 44 -2.51 1.90 -12.79
CA GLY A 44 -2.44 2.18 -11.35
C GLY A 44 -3.70 2.88 -10.83
N ALA A 45 -4.17 3.91 -11.53
CA ALA A 45 -5.37 4.64 -11.15
C ALA A 45 -6.63 3.76 -11.15
N LEU A 46 -6.78 2.88 -12.16
CA LEU A 46 -7.86 1.89 -12.20
C LEU A 46 -7.77 0.91 -11.03
N ALA A 47 -6.57 0.39 -10.75
CA ALA A 47 -6.34 -0.53 -9.64
C ALA A 47 -6.63 0.12 -8.28
N ASP A 48 -6.21 1.38 -8.07
CA ASP A 48 -6.52 2.12 -6.84
C ASP A 48 -8.02 2.40 -6.70
N ALA A 49 -8.73 2.71 -7.78
CA ALA A 49 -10.18 2.88 -7.76
C ALA A 49 -10.90 1.59 -7.36
N ILE A 50 -10.44 0.44 -7.87
CA ILE A 50 -10.95 -0.88 -7.46
C ILE A 50 -10.65 -1.16 -5.99
N ARG A 51 -9.41 -0.91 -5.54
CA ARG A 51 -9.01 -1.08 -4.14
C ARG A 51 -9.88 -0.20 -3.22
N ALA A 52 -10.13 1.05 -3.58
CA ALA A 52 -10.97 1.95 -2.80
C ALA A 52 -12.40 1.39 -2.62
N ASP A 53 -13.00 0.87 -3.70
CA ASP A 53 -14.36 0.30 -3.67
C ASP A 53 -14.44 -1.01 -2.88
N GLU A 54 -13.42 -1.86 -2.97
CA GLU A 54 -13.47 -3.23 -2.46
C GLU A 54 -12.84 -3.42 -1.08
N CYS A 55 -11.80 -2.63 -0.77
CA CYS A 55 -10.96 -2.83 0.40
C CYS A 55 -10.93 -1.63 1.34
N GLY A 56 -11.31 -0.44 0.87
CA GLY A 56 -11.20 0.80 1.63
C GLY A 56 -9.74 1.19 1.91
N ASP A 57 -9.53 2.17 2.80
CA ASP A 57 -8.24 2.85 2.95
C ASP A 57 -7.30 2.24 4.00
N VAL A 58 -7.69 1.12 4.60
CA VAL A 58 -6.87 0.42 5.58
C VAL A 58 -5.73 -0.32 4.89
N VAL A 59 -4.50 0.01 5.29
CA VAL A 59 -3.28 -0.70 4.93
C VAL A 59 -2.81 -1.50 6.13
N ARG A 60 -2.69 -2.82 5.95
CA ARG A 60 -2.28 -3.73 7.02
C ARG A 60 -0.80 -3.98 6.95
N VAL A 61 -0.12 -3.75 8.07
CA VAL A 61 1.31 -3.96 8.22
C VAL A 61 1.52 -5.21 9.05
N HIS A 62 2.20 -6.19 8.47
CA HIS A 62 2.41 -7.50 9.07
C HIS A 62 3.85 -7.66 9.54
N PRO A 63 4.07 -8.29 10.72
CA PRO A 63 5.40 -8.72 11.12
C PRO A 63 5.89 -9.90 10.27
N VAL A 64 4.97 -10.74 9.79
CA VAL A 64 5.24 -11.92 8.95
C VAL A 64 4.17 -12.00 7.87
N ALA A 65 4.56 -12.38 6.66
CA ALA A 65 3.66 -12.56 5.52
C ALA A 65 2.48 -13.50 5.86
N ALA A 66 1.25 -12.97 5.79
CA ALA A 66 0.04 -13.73 6.04
C ALA A 66 -0.36 -14.60 4.84
N ALA A 67 -0.87 -15.81 5.09
CA ALA A 67 -1.18 -16.79 4.04
C ALA A 67 -2.40 -16.41 3.16
N ASP A 68 -3.29 -15.54 3.66
CA ASP A 68 -4.49 -15.07 2.95
C ASP A 68 -4.22 -13.85 2.05
N VAL A 69 -2.99 -13.34 2.06
CA VAL A 69 -2.56 -12.21 1.24
C VAL A 69 -1.80 -12.71 0.02
N LEU A 70 -2.15 -12.18 -1.16
CA LEU A 70 -1.38 -12.40 -2.38
C LEU A 70 -0.14 -11.50 -2.35
N TRP A 71 1.00 -12.06 -1.96
CA TRP A 71 2.27 -11.34 -1.93
C TRP A 71 2.89 -11.27 -3.32
N ILE A 72 3.02 -10.07 -3.86
CA ILE A 72 3.63 -9.84 -5.18
C ILE A 72 5.15 -9.75 -5.00
N ALA A 73 5.84 -10.78 -5.47
CA ALA A 73 7.29 -10.83 -5.46
C ALA A 73 7.88 -9.94 -6.56
N ARG A 74 9.10 -9.46 -6.32
CA ARG A 74 9.88 -8.75 -7.34
C ARG A 74 10.48 -9.76 -8.32
N GLU A 75 9.72 -10.08 -9.36
CA GLU A 75 10.17 -10.96 -10.46
C GLU A 75 10.68 -10.17 -11.68
N GLY A 76 10.28 -8.89 -11.78
CA GLY A 76 10.62 -8.00 -12.88
C GLY A 76 12.01 -7.37 -12.78
N LYS A 77 12.49 -6.84 -13.90
CA LYS A 77 13.81 -6.17 -14.00
C LYS A 77 13.78 -4.75 -13.43
N SER A 78 12.60 -4.15 -13.29
CA SER A 78 12.42 -2.78 -12.82
C SER A 78 11.33 -2.64 -11.75
N GLU A 79 11.34 -1.52 -11.03
CA GLU A 79 10.26 -1.15 -10.09
C GLU A 79 8.94 -0.92 -10.83
N LEU A 80 8.99 -0.45 -12.08
CA LEU A 80 7.80 -0.25 -12.91
C LEU A 80 7.11 -1.57 -13.25
N ASP A 81 7.88 -2.64 -13.47
CA ASP A 81 7.33 -3.99 -13.68
C ASP A 81 6.62 -4.50 -12.43
N LEU A 82 7.20 -4.24 -11.25
CA LEU A 82 6.57 -4.57 -9.97
C LEU A 82 5.25 -3.81 -9.78
N LEU A 83 5.23 -2.51 -10.01
CA LEU A 83 4.01 -1.70 -9.92
C LEU A 83 2.94 -2.17 -10.91
N ARG A 84 3.34 -2.55 -12.14
CA ARG A 84 2.44 -3.15 -13.12
C ARG A 84 1.88 -4.47 -12.61
N ALA A 85 2.71 -5.35 -12.06
CA ALA A 85 2.27 -6.63 -11.51
C ALA A 85 1.25 -6.44 -10.36
N VAL A 86 1.48 -5.48 -9.48
CA VAL A 86 0.54 -5.12 -8.40
C VAL A 86 -0.81 -4.66 -8.96
N ALA A 87 -0.81 -3.76 -9.95
CA ALA A 87 -2.05 -3.29 -10.54
C ALA A 87 -2.79 -4.37 -11.32
N VAL A 88 -2.09 -5.20 -12.11
CA VAL A 88 -2.71 -6.35 -12.79
C VAL A 88 -3.30 -7.33 -11.79
N ALA A 89 -2.57 -7.65 -10.72
CA ALA A 89 -3.09 -8.51 -9.66
C ALA A 89 -4.35 -7.91 -9.05
N ARG A 90 -4.36 -6.61 -8.72
CA ARG A 90 -5.54 -5.93 -8.18
C ARG A 90 -6.70 -5.97 -9.14
N ILE A 91 -6.49 -5.76 -10.44
CA ILE A 91 -7.56 -5.71 -11.43
C ILE A 91 -8.10 -7.10 -11.79
N THR A 92 -7.31 -8.16 -11.69
CA THR A 92 -7.71 -9.51 -12.16
C THR A 92 -8.02 -10.53 -11.06
N SER A 93 -7.68 -10.22 -9.80
CA SER A 93 -7.96 -11.06 -8.64
C SER A 93 -9.44 -11.07 -8.23
N PRO A 94 -9.87 -12.03 -7.40
CA PRO A 94 -11.20 -11.99 -6.77
C PRO A 94 -11.49 -10.67 -6.06
N ARG A 95 -12.78 -10.31 -5.97
CA ARG A 95 -13.24 -9.10 -5.28
C ARG A 95 -12.73 -9.08 -3.85
N GLY A 96 -12.10 -7.98 -3.44
CA GLY A 96 -11.59 -7.81 -2.09
C GLY A 96 -10.33 -8.62 -1.76
N GLN A 97 -9.72 -9.32 -2.72
CA GLN A 97 -8.47 -10.06 -2.51
C GLN A 97 -7.40 -9.12 -1.91
N ARG A 98 -6.74 -9.53 -0.83
CA ARG A 98 -5.65 -8.76 -0.24
C ARG A 98 -4.39 -8.94 -1.07
N ILE A 99 -3.70 -7.82 -1.35
CA ILE A 99 -2.50 -7.78 -2.18
C ILE A 99 -1.40 -7.12 -1.39
N GLY A 100 -0.29 -7.85 -1.24
CA GLY A 100 0.81 -7.49 -0.36
C GLY A 100 2.13 -7.27 -1.08
N LEU A 101 2.99 -6.45 -0.48
CA LEU A 101 4.39 -6.32 -0.85
C LEU A 101 5.32 -6.45 0.36
N ASP A 102 6.49 -7.03 0.12
CA ASP A 102 7.59 -7.07 1.08
C ASP A 102 8.58 -5.92 0.83
N TRP A 103 8.78 -5.05 1.82
CA TRP A 103 9.74 -3.95 1.75
C TRP A 103 11.15 -4.34 2.17
N GLY A 104 11.37 -5.54 2.71
CA GLY A 104 12.64 -5.96 3.29
C GLY A 104 13.83 -5.94 2.32
N THR A 105 13.56 -5.99 1.01
CA THR A 105 14.60 -5.94 -0.04
C THR A 105 14.64 -4.63 -0.82
N SER A 106 13.62 -3.77 -0.69
CA SER A 106 13.43 -2.59 -1.54
C SER A 106 13.27 -1.27 -0.80
N GLY A 107 13.23 -1.30 0.53
CA GLY A 107 12.84 -0.13 1.31
C GLY A 107 11.33 0.13 1.23
N LEU A 108 10.85 1.07 2.03
CA LEU A 108 9.41 1.34 2.16
C LEU A 108 8.87 2.22 1.02
N GLU A 109 9.75 2.84 0.23
CA GLU A 109 9.43 3.80 -0.82
C GLU A 109 8.62 3.16 -1.96
N VAL A 110 9.09 2.03 -2.50
CA VAL A 110 8.38 1.33 -3.60
C VAL A 110 7.03 0.78 -3.12
N PRO A 111 6.94 0.11 -1.95
CA PRO A 111 5.65 -0.34 -1.43
C PRO A 111 4.68 0.81 -1.12
N GLN A 112 5.16 1.99 -0.70
CA GLN A 112 4.30 3.19 -0.57
C GLN A 112 3.68 3.59 -1.90
N VAL A 113 4.47 3.64 -2.97
CA VAL A 113 3.95 3.92 -4.32
C VAL A 113 2.97 2.83 -4.75
N ALA A 114 3.25 1.56 -4.44
CA ALA A 114 2.39 0.43 -4.79
C ALA A 114 0.99 0.48 -4.14
N LEU A 115 0.81 1.25 -3.05
CA LEU A 115 -0.53 1.51 -2.48
C LEU A 115 -1.43 2.31 -3.44
N GLY A 116 -0.83 3.12 -4.32
CA GLY A 116 -1.52 3.79 -5.44
C GLY A 116 -1.72 2.88 -6.65
N PHE A 117 -1.24 1.64 -6.61
CA PHE A 117 -1.43 0.60 -7.62
C PHE A 117 -2.32 -0.54 -7.09
N GLY A 118 -2.94 -0.36 -5.92
CA GLY A 118 -3.94 -1.30 -5.39
C GLY A 118 -3.44 -2.30 -4.35
N ALA A 119 -2.19 -2.15 -3.86
CA ALA A 119 -1.75 -2.89 -2.68
C ALA A 119 -2.55 -2.48 -1.43
N THR A 120 -2.77 -3.45 -0.53
CA THR A 120 -3.51 -3.28 0.73
C THR A 120 -2.71 -3.74 1.95
N ASP A 121 -1.61 -4.46 1.70
CA ASP A 121 -0.86 -5.15 2.73
C ASP A 121 0.64 -4.93 2.53
N LEU A 122 1.36 -4.80 3.63
CA LEU A 122 2.79 -4.58 3.63
C LEU A 122 3.43 -5.50 4.68
N THR A 123 4.60 -6.03 4.39
CA THR A 123 5.41 -6.80 5.34
C THR A 123 6.87 -6.38 5.22
N GLY A 124 7.63 -6.57 6.29
CA GLY A 124 9.07 -6.38 6.25
C GLY A 124 9.66 -6.07 7.63
N PRO A 125 10.99 -6.10 7.74
CA PRO A 125 11.67 -5.84 9.00
C PRO A 125 11.53 -4.37 9.42
N ILE A 126 11.35 -4.14 10.73
CA ILE A 126 11.43 -2.79 11.32
C ILE A 126 12.89 -2.52 11.67
N THR A 127 13.51 -1.60 10.93
CA THR A 127 14.95 -1.32 11.01
C THR A 127 15.27 0.09 11.52
N LYS A 128 16.53 0.24 11.95
CA LYS A 128 17.17 1.53 12.21
C LYS A 128 17.37 2.29 10.89
N LYS A 129 17.71 3.58 10.99
CA LYS A 129 18.09 4.40 9.83
C LYS A 129 19.32 3.83 9.11
N SER A 130 20.14 3.05 9.82
CA SER A 130 21.30 2.32 9.26
C SER A 130 20.92 1.06 8.50
N GLY A 131 19.67 0.57 8.60
CA GLY A 131 19.23 -0.71 8.02
C GLY A 131 19.30 -1.89 8.99
N ASP A 132 19.96 -1.73 10.15
CA ASP A 132 20.05 -2.81 11.14
C ASP A 132 18.70 -3.08 11.82
N LEU A 133 18.48 -4.32 12.24
CA LEU A 133 17.33 -4.66 13.08
C LEU A 133 17.38 -3.88 14.39
N ILE A 134 16.20 -3.53 14.89
CA ILE A 134 16.03 -2.95 16.23
C ILE A 134 15.81 -4.10 17.20
N ASP A 135 16.69 -4.24 18.20
CA ASP A 135 16.47 -5.24 19.24
C ASP A 135 15.25 -4.86 20.09
N GLU A 136 14.51 -5.86 20.58
CA GLU A 136 13.29 -5.64 21.38
C GLU A 136 13.54 -4.82 22.65
N SER A 137 14.75 -4.89 23.21
CA SER A 137 15.16 -4.17 24.42
C SER A 137 15.66 -2.75 24.16
N GLU A 138 15.77 -2.31 22.91
CA GLU A 138 16.29 -0.98 22.60
C GLU A 138 15.29 0.12 22.94
N LEU A 139 15.64 0.91 23.95
CA LEU A 139 14.87 2.07 24.40
C LEU A 139 15.48 3.39 23.93
N LYS A 140 14.63 4.40 23.75
CA LYS A 140 15.02 5.80 23.48
C LYS A 140 14.30 6.72 24.44
N LYS A 141 15.03 7.63 25.08
CA LYS A 141 14.45 8.68 25.92
C LYS A 141 13.76 9.73 25.04
N VAL A 142 12.45 9.91 25.24
CA VAL A 142 11.61 10.89 24.55
C VAL A 142 11.13 11.94 25.56
N LYS A 143 11.30 13.22 25.23
CA LYS A 143 10.87 14.32 26.09
C LYS A 143 9.36 14.22 26.36
N GLY A 144 8.96 14.18 27.64
CA GLY A 144 7.56 14.09 28.06
C GLY A 144 6.96 12.68 28.07
N GLN A 145 7.64 11.67 27.53
CA GLN A 145 7.15 10.28 27.49
C GLN A 145 8.08 9.27 28.20
N GLY A 146 9.26 9.71 28.63
CA GLY A 146 10.22 8.85 29.33
C GLY A 146 10.96 7.92 28.36
N MET A 147 11.17 6.66 28.76
CA MET A 147 11.84 5.66 27.92
C MET A 147 10.80 4.91 27.07
N VAL A 148 10.97 4.97 25.75
CA VAL A 148 10.05 4.35 24.78
C VAL A 148 10.82 3.36 23.90
N ALA A 149 10.22 2.22 23.58
CA ALA A 149 10.82 1.25 22.65
C ALA A 149 11.06 1.88 21.28
N LYS A 150 12.25 1.67 20.71
CA LYS A 150 12.59 2.19 19.38
C LYS A 150 11.70 1.59 18.28
N THR A 151 11.26 0.35 18.44
CA THR A 151 10.29 -0.32 17.55
C THR A 151 8.96 0.43 17.52
N ALA A 152 8.42 0.82 18.67
CA ALA A 152 7.19 1.61 18.76
C ALA A 152 7.33 2.98 18.07
N LEU A 153 8.46 3.66 18.23
CA LEU A 153 8.74 4.92 17.53
C LEU A 153 8.78 4.73 16.01
N ARG A 154 9.36 3.64 15.52
CA ARG A 154 9.34 3.32 14.09
C ARG A 154 7.98 2.99 13.55
N ARG A 155 7.15 2.27 14.31
CA ARG A 155 5.76 2.01 13.93
C ARG A 155 4.98 3.32 13.76
N LEU A 156 5.17 4.29 14.66
CA LEU A 156 4.56 5.62 14.54
C LEU A 156 5.04 6.37 13.29
N GLU A 157 6.33 6.27 12.94
CA GLU A 157 6.85 6.86 11.70
C GLU A 157 6.24 6.22 10.45
N ILE A 158 6.15 4.88 10.40
CA ILE A 158 5.50 4.14 9.30
C ILE A 158 4.03 4.56 9.19
N ALA A 159 3.31 4.57 10.32
CA ALA A 159 1.91 4.99 10.35
C ALA A 159 1.73 6.45 9.85
N ALA A 160 2.63 7.36 10.23
CA ALA A 160 2.61 8.74 9.75
C ALA A 160 2.86 8.85 8.24
N LEU A 161 3.80 8.06 7.70
CA LEU A 161 4.08 8.02 6.26
C LEU A 161 2.86 7.53 5.48
N LEU A 162 2.23 6.44 5.93
CA LEU A 162 1.02 5.91 5.31
C LEU A 162 -0.16 6.88 5.41
N HIS A 163 -0.31 7.55 6.55
CA HIS A 163 -1.31 8.60 6.73
C HIS A 163 -1.12 9.75 5.74
N ASN A 164 0.11 10.21 5.53
CA ASN A 164 0.40 11.27 4.56
C ASN A 164 0.11 10.84 3.11
N ALA A 165 0.11 9.53 2.83
CA ALA A 165 -0.34 8.96 1.57
C ALA A 165 -1.88 8.76 1.50
N GLY A 166 -2.63 9.25 2.49
CA GLY A 166 -4.09 9.12 2.55
C GLY A 166 -4.57 7.73 2.95
N ARG A 167 -3.78 6.97 3.72
CA ARG A 167 -4.09 5.61 4.16
C ARG A 167 -4.19 5.51 5.69
N VAL A 168 -4.93 4.51 6.16
CA VAL A 168 -5.03 4.17 7.58
C VAL A 168 -4.14 2.98 7.87
N CYS A 169 -3.09 3.17 8.67
CA CYS A 169 -2.18 2.09 9.04
C CYS A 169 -2.79 1.22 10.16
N GLN A 170 -2.77 -0.10 9.97
CA GLN A 170 -3.11 -1.07 11.01
C GLN A 170 -2.00 -2.13 11.10
N PHE A 171 -1.31 -2.19 12.23
CA PHE A 171 -0.40 -3.30 12.51
C PHE A 171 -1.20 -4.52 12.94
N THR A 172 -0.95 -5.68 12.35
CA THR A 172 -1.81 -6.86 12.53
C THR A 172 -1.57 -7.61 13.85
N ASP A 173 -0.47 -7.33 14.52
CA ASP A 173 -0.17 -7.80 15.88
C ASP A 173 -0.71 -6.86 16.97
N GLU A 174 -1.32 -5.74 16.59
CA GLU A 174 -1.98 -4.81 17.50
C GLU A 174 -3.51 -4.92 17.40
N THR A 175 -4.19 -4.85 18.54
CA THR A 175 -5.67 -4.99 18.62
C THR A 175 -6.41 -3.75 18.12
N ALA A 176 -5.74 -2.59 18.02
CA ALA A 176 -6.31 -1.32 17.58
C ALA A 176 -5.44 -0.69 16.47
N PRO A 177 -6.03 0.08 15.53
CA PRO A 177 -5.26 0.83 14.54
C PRO A 177 -4.31 1.82 15.23
N THR A 178 -3.06 1.85 14.81
CA THR A 178 -2.09 2.81 15.32
C THR A 178 -2.43 4.19 14.78
N ALA A 179 -2.94 5.06 15.65
CA ALA A 179 -3.23 6.45 15.29
C ALA A 179 -1.94 7.15 14.86
N ALA A 180 -2.00 7.87 13.74
CA ALA A 180 -0.91 8.77 13.35
C ALA A 180 -0.64 9.76 14.50
N PRO A 181 0.63 10.10 14.77
CA PRO A 181 0.94 11.07 15.82
C PRO A 181 0.19 12.38 15.53
N LYS A 182 -0.53 12.91 16.52
CA LYS A 182 -1.04 14.29 16.45
C LYS A 182 0.15 15.17 16.12
N ARG A 183 0.06 15.98 15.06
CA ARG A 183 1.07 17.02 14.77
C ARG A 183 1.30 17.77 16.08
N ILE A 184 2.53 17.70 16.59
CA ILE A 184 2.97 18.67 17.58
C ILE A 184 2.94 19.97 16.79
N GLU A 185 1.98 20.84 17.08
CA GLU A 185 2.03 22.22 16.62
C GLU A 185 3.36 22.77 17.14
N GLU A 186 4.33 22.93 16.23
CA GLU A 186 5.48 23.76 16.51
C GLU A 186 4.92 25.13 16.86
N ALA A 187 4.98 25.47 18.14
CA ALA A 187 4.68 26.80 18.62
C ALA A 187 5.57 27.77 17.83
N ALA A 188 4.95 28.47 16.87
CA ALA A 188 5.57 29.57 16.18
C ALA A 188 5.91 30.65 17.22
N HIS A 189 7.15 30.65 17.67
CA HIS A 189 7.77 31.81 18.29
C HIS A 189 8.54 32.56 17.21
N VAL A 190 7.88 33.53 16.60
CA VAL A 190 8.46 34.81 16.16
C VAL A 190 7.44 35.90 16.43
#